data_AF-A0A3D6DS77-F1
#
_entry.id   AF-A0A3D6DS77-F1
#
_cell.length_a   1.000
_cell.length_b   1.000
_cell.length_c   1.000
_cell.angle_alpha   90.00
_cell.angle_beta   90.00
_cell.angle_gamma   90.00
#
_symmetry.space_group_name_H-M   'P 1'
#
loop_
_entity.id
_entity.type
_entity.pdbx_description
1 polymer ?
#
loop_
_entity_poly.entity_id
_entity_poly.type
_entity_poly.pdbx_seq_one_letter_code
_entity_poly.pdbx_strand_id
1 'polypeptide(L)'
;MLTYQAIVGGKQTMSRKLFSRHSIGGQLLPNRVVMAPMNRNRATDWQLAPRAITAKYYAQRASAGLIIAEGTPVSPQARGCARTPGIYSGAQVAAWRRVTKAVHHAGGRIYLQLWHVGRVGHCSLRADGSPPVGPTARGLHTDRVPILDGSEPVMVRCDQPRGLATEEVRLIVADFAQAACNAMAAGFDGVEI
;
A
#
# COMPACT_ATOMS: atom_id res chain seq x y z
N MET A 1 53.48 39.97 -19.47
CA MET A 1 53.57 39.37 -18.13
C MET A 1 52.19 39.52 -17.48
N LEU A 2 51.25 38.64 -17.84
CA LEU A 2 49.86 38.69 -17.37
C LEU A 2 49.68 37.64 -16.28
N THR A 3 49.40 38.11 -15.08
CA THR A 3 49.13 37.30 -13.88
C THR A 3 47.79 36.60 -14.01
N TYR A 4 47.82 35.27 -14.05
CA TYR A 4 46.63 34.42 -14.01
C TYR A 4 46.19 34.28 -12.55
N GLN A 5 45.11 34.96 -12.17
CA GLN A 5 44.48 34.76 -10.86
C GLN A 5 43.78 33.40 -10.83
N ALA A 6 44.14 32.58 -9.85
CA ALA A 6 43.50 31.30 -9.58
C ALA A 6 42.03 31.52 -9.17
N ILE A 7 41.10 30.99 -9.95
CA ILE A 7 39.72 30.79 -9.54
C ILE A 7 39.74 29.70 -8.47
N VAL A 8 39.57 30.10 -7.22
CA VAL A 8 39.31 29.18 -6.10
C VAL A 8 37.99 28.47 -6.42
N GLY A 9 38.10 27.23 -6.89
CA GLY A 9 36.97 26.34 -7.11
C GLY A 9 36.23 26.14 -5.79
N GLY A 10 35.13 26.89 -5.62
CA GLY A 10 34.18 26.64 -4.55
C GLY A 10 33.74 25.18 -4.66
N LYS A 11 34.14 24.36 -3.67
CA LYS A 11 33.58 23.03 -3.49
C LYS A 11 32.08 23.20 -3.33
N GLN A 12 31.33 22.99 -4.41
CA GLN A 12 29.90 22.71 -4.34
C GLN A 12 29.78 21.52 -3.39
N THR A 13 29.41 21.79 -2.14
CA THR A 13 29.21 20.75 -1.15
C THR A 13 27.93 20.06 -1.60
N MET A 14 28.08 19.00 -2.42
CA MET A 14 26.98 18.14 -2.82
C MET A 14 26.29 17.69 -1.55
N SER A 15 25.17 18.34 -1.23
CA SER A 15 24.49 18.10 0.03
C SER A 15 23.97 16.65 -0.05
N ARG A 16 24.59 15.75 0.72
CA ARG A 16 24.21 14.33 0.85
C ARG A 16 22.88 14.19 1.61
N LYS A 17 21.90 15.04 1.31
CA LYS A 17 20.58 15.07 1.95
C LYS A 17 19.85 13.75 1.78
N LEU A 18 20.02 13.06 0.64
CA LEU A 18 19.34 11.79 0.40
C LEU A 18 19.77 10.69 1.37
N PHE A 19 21.05 10.67 1.76
CA PHE A 19 21.62 9.66 2.67
C PHE A 19 21.72 10.16 4.12
N SER A 20 21.24 11.37 4.41
CA SER A 20 21.21 11.88 5.77
C SER A 20 20.02 11.32 6.51
N ARG A 21 20.17 11.17 7.83
CA ARG A 21 19.08 10.77 8.71
C ARG A 21 17.94 11.78 8.67
N HIS A 22 16.74 11.29 8.88
CA HIS A 22 15.53 12.12 8.98
C HIS A 22 14.56 11.51 9.98
N SER A 23 13.71 12.33 10.59
CA SER A 23 12.68 11.86 11.51
C SER A 23 11.31 12.10 10.87
N ILE A 24 10.47 11.06 10.86
CA ILE A 24 9.06 11.16 10.45
C ILE A 24 8.23 10.55 11.58
N GLY A 25 7.28 11.32 12.14
CA GLY A 25 6.40 10.83 13.20
C GLY A 25 7.12 10.30 14.44
N GLY A 26 8.32 10.83 14.76
CA GLY A 26 9.15 10.35 15.87
C GLY A 26 10.06 9.15 15.53
N GLN A 27 9.97 8.58 14.33
CA GLN A 27 10.83 7.49 13.88
C GLN A 27 12.05 8.00 13.14
N LEU A 28 13.23 7.59 13.60
CA LEU A 28 14.51 7.93 12.97
C LEU A 28 14.78 7.00 11.77
N LEU A 29 14.73 7.58 10.57
CA LEU A 29 15.06 6.92 9.32
C LEU A 29 16.58 7.02 9.04
N PRO A 30 17.23 5.95 8.57
CA PRO A 30 18.66 5.94 8.29
C PRO A 30 19.03 6.80 7.06
N ASN A 31 18.08 7.05 6.16
CA ASN A 31 18.22 7.84 4.94
C ASN A 31 16.83 8.36 4.51
N ARG A 32 16.77 9.14 3.42
CA ARG A 32 15.54 9.73 2.87
C ARG A 32 15.01 9.03 1.62
N VAL A 33 15.49 7.81 1.34
CA VAL A 33 15.01 7.01 0.20
C VAL A 33 13.81 6.19 0.67
N VAL A 34 12.64 6.50 0.13
CA VAL A 34 11.40 5.78 0.45
C VAL A 34 11.10 4.80 -0.68
N MET A 35 10.75 3.56 -0.33
CA MET A 35 10.16 2.63 -1.27
C MET A 35 8.67 2.95 -1.38
N ALA A 36 8.26 3.42 -2.55
CA ALA A 36 6.87 3.74 -2.87
C ALA A 36 5.95 2.49 -2.78
N PRO A 37 4.66 2.69 -2.48
CA PRO A 37 3.67 1.61 -2.51
C PRO A 37 3.51 1.07 -3.94
N MET A 38 3.67 -0.24 -4.11
CA MET A 38 3.59 -0.90 -5.43
C MET A 38 2.77 -2.18 -5.33
N ASN A 39 1.58 -2.20 -5.93
CA ASN A 39 0.73 -3.39 -5.95
C ASN A 39 1.41 -4.54 -6.69
N ARG A 40 1.51 -5.70 -6.02
CA ARG A 40 2.23 -6.88 -6.55
C ARG A 40 1.31 -8.04 -6.87
N ASN A 41 0.05 -8.00 -6.41
CA ASN A 41 -1.01 -8.98 -6.67
C ASN A 41 -0.59 -10.43 -6.39
N ARG A 42 0.07 -10.62 -5.24
CA ARG A 42 0.70 -11.88 -4.84
C ARG A 42 0.12 -12.45 -3.54
N ALA A 43 -1.05 -12.01 -3.08
CA ALA A 43 -1.74 -12.65 -1.95
C ALA A 43 -2.26 -14.06 -2.30
N THR A 44 -2.68 -14.80 -1.29
CA THR A 44 -3.40 -16.08 -1.44
C THR A 44 -4.79 -15.86 -2.06
N ASP A 45 -5.34 -16.84 -2.77
CA ASP A 45 -6.64 -16.68 -3.45
C ASP A 45 -7.82 -16.51 -2.49
N TRP A 46 -7.91 -17.35 -1.45
CA TRP A 46 -9.05 -17.33 -0.52
C TRP A 46 -8.97 -16.24 0.55
N GLN A 47 -7.92 -16.27 1.37
CA GLN A 47 -7.80 -15.37 2.52
C GLN A 47 -7.29 -13.98 2.14
N LEU A 48 -6.77 -13.81 0.92
CA LEU A 48 -6.09 -12.60 0.48
C LEU A 48 -5.05 -12.14 1.50
N ALA A 49 -4.32 -13.11 2.04
CA ALA A 49 -3.27 -12.90 3.01
C ALA A 49 -1.91 -12.86 2.29
N PRO A 50 -0.94 -12.05 2.77
CA PRO A 50 0.44 -12.13 2.31
C PRO A 50 1.00 -13.55 2.38
N ARG A 51 1.69 -13.98 1.32
CA ARG A 51 2.42 -15.26 1.26
C ARG A 51 3.84 -15.09 1.83
N ALA A 52 4.54 -16.19 2.07
CA ALA A 52 5.94 -16.17 2.52
C ALA A 52 6.86 -15.35 1.59
N ILE A 53 6.59 -15.37 0.27
CA ILE A 53 7.34 -14.57 -0.71
C ILE A 53 7.21 -13.06 -0.47
N THR A 54 6.09 -12.58 0.07
CA THR A 54 5.87 -11.17 0.40
C THR A 54 6.81 -10.72 1.52
N ALA A 55 7.00 -11.54 2.56
CA ALA A 55 7.95 -11.25 3.64
C ALA A 55 9.39 -11.15 3.12
N LYS A 56 9.81 -12.13 2.29
CA LYS A 56 11.14 -12.10 1.64
C LYS A 56 11.31 -10.86 0.76
N TYR A 57 10.28 -10.49 -0.01
CA TYR A 57 10.31 -9.33 -0.90
C TYR A 57 10.57 -7.99 -0.18
N TYR A 58 9.87 -7.75 0.94
CA TYR A 58 10.06 -6.52 1.71
C TYR A 58 11.33 -6.55 2.57
N ALA A 59 11.69 -7.70 3.15
CA ALA A 59 12.94 -7.82 3.90
C ALA A 59 14.18 -7.49 3.06
N GLN A 60 14.20 -7.89 1.78
CA GLN A 60 15.26 -7.52 0.82
C GLN A 60 15.39 -6.01 0.58
N ARG A 61 14.38 -5.21 0.96
CA ARG A 61 14.32 -3.75 0.73
C ARG A 61 14.40 -2.95 2.04
N ALA A 62 14.68 -3.62 3.15
CA ALA A 62 14.78 -3.02 4.48
C ALA A 62 15.86 -1.93 4.61
N SER A 63 16.77 -1.78 3.62
CA SER A 63 17.73 -0.68 3.55
C SER A 63 17.12 0.67 3.16
N ALA A 64 15.89 0.68 2.60
CA ALA A 64 15.15 1.92 2.39
C ALA A 64 14.97 2.64 3.74
N GLY A 65 14.99 3.98 3.70
CA GLY A 65 14.71 4.80 4.87
C GLY A 65 13.35 4.45 5.47
N LEU A 66 12.35 4.31 4.60
CA LEU A 66 11.01 3.81 4.91
C LEU A 66 10.48 2.97 3.74
N ILE A 67 9.78 1.88 4.05
CA ILE A 67 8.98 1.13 3.09
C ILE A 67 7.51 1.53 3.27
N ILE A 68 6.82 1.79 2.17
CA ILE A 68 5.36 1.82 2.15
C ILE A 68 4.89 0.55 1.44
N ALA A 69 4.15 -0.29 2.15
CA ALA A 69 3.63 -1.54 1.60
C ALA A 69 2.59 -1.28 0.49
N GLU A 70 2.32 -2.32 -0.30
CA GLU A 70 1.28 -2.29 -1.34
C GLU A 70 -0.10 -1.89 -0.81
N GLY A 71 -0.91 -1.29 -1.67
CA GLY A 71 -2.26 -0.84 -1.34
C GLY A 71 -3.09 -2.00 -0.81
N THR A 72 -3.54 -1.87 0.43
CA THR A 72 -4.12 -2.97 1.19
C THR A 72 -5.57 -2.65 1.54
N PRO A 73 -6.56 -3.34 0.93
CA PRO A 73 -7.97 -3.06 1.14
C PRO A 73 -8.37 -3.12 2.62
N VAL A 74 -9.06 -2.06 3.06
CA VAL A 74 -9.55 -1.92 4.44
C VAL A 74 -10.78 -2.79 4.76
N SER A 75 -11.47 -3.28 3.73
CA SER A 75 -12.64 -4.15 3.84
C SER A 75 -12.83 -5.01 2.58
N PRO A 76 -13.74 -6.01 2.58
CA PRO A 76 -14.08 -6.75 1.37
C PRO A 76 -14.60 -5.85 0.25
N GLN A 77 -15.34 -4.78 0.60
CA GLN A 77 -15.85 -3.80 -0.36
C GLN A 77 -14.67 -3.16 -1.11
N ALA A 78 -13.65 -2.72 -0.36
CA ALA A 78 -12.56 -1.86 -0.77
C ALA A 78 -11.63 -2.43 -1.87
N ARG A 79 -11.88 -3.65 -2.34
CA ARG A 79 -11.04 -4.38 -3.31
C ARG A 79 -11.27 -3.92 -4.75
N GLY A 80 -10.17 -3.68 -5.48
CA GLY A 80 -10.19 -3.34 -6.92
C GLY A 80 -9.31 -4.22 -7.79
N CYS A 81 -8.70 -5.26 -7.23
CA CYS A 81 -7.80 -6.15 -7.96
C CYS A 81 -7.78 -7.55 -7.36
N ALA A 82 -7.60 -8.55 -8.23
CA ALA A 82 -7.27 -9.91 -7.84
C ALA A 82 -5.96 -10.00 -7.02
N ARG A 83 -5.93 -10.91 -6.04
CA ARG A 83 -4.74 -11.24 -5.24
C ARG A 83 -4.05 -10.05 -4.55
N THR A 84 -4.77 -8.95 -4.32
CA THR A 84 -4.30 -7.86 -3.45
C THR A 84 -4.50 -8.25 -1.99
N PRO A 85 -3.47 -8.16 -1.13
CA PRO A 85 -3.60 -8.52 0.28
C PRO A 85 -4.51 -7.53 1.02
N GLY A 86 -5.40 -8.01 1.89
CA GLY A 86 -6.26 -7.17 2.74
C GLY A 86 -5.74 -6.98 4.18
N ILE A 87 -6.46 -6.20 4.99
CA ILE A 87 -6.17 -6.01 6.43
C ILE A 87 -7.46 -5.92 7.31
N TYR A 88 -8.47 -6.72 6.99
CA TYR A 88 -9.77 -6.74 7.68
C TYR A 88 -10.06 -8.07 8.41
N SER A 89 -9.21 -9.08 8.27
CA SER A 89 -9.38 -10.37 8.95
C SER A 89 -8.18 -10.76 9.82
N GLY A 90 -8.41 -11.60 10.83
CA GLY A 90 -7.34 -12.12 11.69
C GLY A 90 -6.26 -12.89 10.93
N ALA A 91 -6.63 -13.63 9.88
CA ALA A 91 -5.68 -14.34 9.02
C ALA A 91 -4.74 -13.38 8.27
N GLN A 92 -5.29 -12.27 7.76
CA GLN A 92 -4.52 -11.20 7.11
C GLN A 92 -3.57 -10.52 8.11
N VAL A 93 -4.05 -10.17 9.31
CA VAL A 93 -3.23 -9.59 10.38
C VAL A 93 -2.07 -10.52 10.75
N ALA A 94 -2.34 -11.81 10.96
CA ALA A 94 -1.30 -12.78 11.29
C ALA A 94 -0.27 -12.95 10.17
N ALA A 95 -0.70 -12.86 8.91
CA ALA A 95 0.19 -12.93 7.76
C ALA A 95 1.04 -11.68 7.59
N TRP A 96 0.46 -10.48 7.72
CA TRP A 96 1.20 -9.23 7.73
C TRP A 96 2.20 -9.16 8.88
N ARG A 97 1.88 -9.72 10.05
CA ARG A 97 2.81 -9.83 11.18
C ARG A 97 4.10 -10.58 10.83
N ARG A 98 4.05 -11.55 9.92
CA ARG A 98 5.26 -12.23 9.44
C ARG A 98 6.09 -11.32 8.52
N VAL A 99 5.43 -10.47 7.74
CA VAL A 99 6.10 -9.50 6.85
C VAL A 99 6.80 -8.42 7.67
N THR A 100 6.10 -7.79 8.61
CA THR A 100 6.66 -6.74 9.47
C THR A 100 7.83 -7.27 10.29
N LYS A 101 7.69 -8.44 10.92
CA LYS A 101 8.80 -9.13 11.61
C LYS A 101 10.02 -9.34 10.72
N ALA A 102 9.83 -9.76 9.46
CA ALA A 102 10.96 -9.99 8.55
C ALA A 102 11.65 -8.66 8.18
N VAL A 103 10.90 -7.58 7.96
CA VAL A 103 11.46 -6.24 7.71
C VAL A 103 12.21 -5.72 8.94
N HIS A 104 11.62 -5.85 10.12
CA HIS A 104 12.24 -5.41 11.38
C HIS A 104 13.50 -6.20 11.71
N HIS A 105 13.50 -7.52 11.49
CA HIS A 105 14.69 -8.35 11.65
C HIS A 105 15.82 -7.93 10.70
N ALA A 106 15.49 -7.48 9.49
CA ALA A 106 16.43 -6.91 8.54
C ALA A 106 16.78 -5.43 8.83
N GLY A 107 16.29 -4.86 9.93
CA GLY A 107 16.59 -3.49 10.33
C GLY A 107 15.88 -2.41 9.50
N GLY A 108 14.71 -2.72 8.93
CA GLY A 108 13.88 -1.78 8.16
C GLY A 108 12.77 -1.12 8.96
N ARG A 109 12.04 -0.20 8.32
CA ARG A 109 10.77 0.40 8.79
C ARG A 109 9.73 0.21 7.70
N ILE A 110 8.48 -0.08 8.05
CA ILE A 110 7.41 -0.30 7.09
C ILE A 110 6.07 0.28 7.56
N TYR A 111 5.44 1.05 6.69
CA TYR A 111 4.07 1.52 6.82
C TYR A 111 3.15 0.68 5.93
N LEU A 112 1.87 0.58 6.31
CA LEU A 112 0.84 -0.03 5.47
C LEU A 112 0.00 1.05 4.77
N GLN A 113 -0.10 0.99 3.45
CA GLN A 113 -1.04 1.83 2.70
C GLN A 113 -2.46 1.26 2.82
N LEU A 114 -3.32 1.97 3.55
CA LEU A 114 -4.73 1.64 3.70
C LEU A 114 -5.48 2.09 2.45
N TRP A 115 -6.22 1.19 1.83
CA TRP A 115 -6.76 1.45 0.51
C TRP A 115 -8.25 1.14 0.39
N HIS A 116 -8.96 1.98 -0.35
CA HIS A 116 -10.33 1.73 -0.80
C HIS A 116 -10.50 2.23 -2.24
N VAL A 117 -10.71 1.30 -3.19
CA VAL A 117 -10.73 1.64 -4.63
C VAL A 117 -11.96 2.43 -5.08
N GLY A 118 -13.03 2.37 -4.29
CA GLY A 118 -14.31 2.97 -4.65
C GLY A 118 -14.86 2.36 -5.94
N ARG A 119 -15.14 3.21 -6.94
CA ARG A 119 -15.73 2.81 -8.22
C ARG A 119 -14.79 2.10 -9.19
N VAL A 120 -13.48 2.05 -8.92
CA VAL A 120 -12.51 1.30 -9.72
C VAL A 120 -12.56 -0.18 -9.31
N GLY A 121 -13.59 -0.90 -9.76
CA GLY A 121 -13.82 -2.28 -9.35
C GLY A 121 -14.84 -3.03 -10.21
N HIS A 122 -15.01 -4.31 -9.91
CA HIS A 122 -15.94 -5.23 -10.58
C HIS A 122 -16.65 -6.09 -9.52
N CYS A 123 -17.88 -6.50 -9.76
CA CYS A 123 -18.72 -7.26 -8.83
C CYS A 123 -18.09 -8.60 -8.44
N SER A 124 -17.40 -9.28 -9.37
CA SER A 124 -16.74 -10.57 -9.11
C SER A 124 -15.58 -10.51 -8.09
N LEU A 125 -15.10 -9.32 -7.75
CA LEU A 125 -14.07 -9.15 -6.71
C LEU A 125 -14.64 -9.25 -5.29
N ARG A 126 -15.96 -9.32 -5.14
CA ARG A 126 -16.66 -9.44 -3.85
C ARG A 126 -17.39 -10.78 -3.82
N ALA A 127 -17.29 -11.47 -2.68
CA ALA A 127 -17.87 -12.80 -2.53
C ALA A 127 -19.41 -12.80 -2.62
N ASP A 128 -20.03 -11.68 -2.26
CA ASP A 128 -21.48 -11.46 -2.33
C ASP A 128 -21.94 -10.92 -3.70
N GLY A 129 -21.01 -10.69 -4.65
CA GLY A 129 -21.30 -10.10 -5.95
C GLY A 129 -21.79 -8.66 -5.89
N SER A 130 -21.63 -7.96 -4.76
CA SER A 130 -22.08 -6.58 -4.62
C SER A 130 -21.34 -5.63 -5.56
N PRO A 131 -22.02 -4.57 -6.06
CA PRO A 131 -21.37 -3.58 -6.90
C PRO A 131 -20.29 -2.80 -6.13
N PRO A 132 -19.29 -2.25 -6.83
CA PRO A 132 -18.44 -1.22 -6.25
C PRO A 132 -19.28 -0.07 -5.68
N VAL A 133 -18.75 0.67 -4.72
CA VAL A 133 -19.41 1.87 -4.17
C VAL A 133 -18.62 3.10 -4.54
N GLY A 134 -19.31 4.22 -4.68
CA GLY A 134 -18.68 5.51 -4.95
C GLY A 134 -19.47 6.64 -4.30
N PRO A 135 -18.94 7.87 -4.37
CA PRO A 135 -19.67 9.05 -3.91
C PRO A 135 -20.94 9.31 -4.73
N THR A 136 -21.04 8.74 -5.94
CA THR A 136 -22.21 8.80 -6.82
C THR A 136 -22.34 7.47 -7.56
N ALA A 137 -23.48 7.23 -8.21
CA ALA A 137 -23.68 6.10 -9.10
C ALA A 137 -23.05 6.27 -10.51
N ARG A 138 -22.16 7.26 -10.70
CA ARG A 138 -21.46 7.49 -11.97
C ARG A 138 -20.33 6.49 -12.15
N GLY A 139 -20.51 5.61 -13.14
CA GLY A 139 -19.51 4.63 -13.58
C GLY A 139 -18.31 5.26 -14.27
N LEU A 140 -17.36 4.39 -14.61
CA LEU A 140 -16.17 4.72 -15.39
C LEU A 140 -16.38 4.25 -16.84
N HIS A 141 -15.87 5.01 -17.81
CA HIS A 141 -16.15 4.74 -19.23
C HIS A 141 -15.17 3.74 -19.85
N THR A 142 -13.89 3.88 -19.52
CA THR A 142 -12.78 3.15 -20.17
C THR A 142 -11.90 2.41 -19.19
N ASP A 143 -12.00 2.72 -17.90
CA ASP A 143 -11.20 2.10 -16.85
C ASP A 143 -11.47 0.60 -16.73
N ARG A 144 -10.39 -0.15 -16.54
CA ARG A 144 -10.41 -1.60 -16.40
C ARG A 144 -9.70 -2.02 -15.13
N VAL A 145 -10.18 -3.10 -14.53
CA VAL A 145 -9.58 -3.73 -13.36
C VAL A 145 -9.19 -5.18 -13.66
N PRO A 146 -8.08 -5.66 -13.08
CA PRO A 146 -7.70 -7.06 -13.19
C PRO A 146 -8.55 -7.95 -12.27
N ILE A 147 -9.21 -8.94 -12.85
CA ILE A 147 -9.87 -10.05 -12.15
C ILE A 147 -9.15 -11.36 -12.48
N LEU A 148 -9.45 -12.44 -11.74
CA LEU A 148 -9.00 -13.78 -12.12
C LEU A 148 -10.03 -14.42 -13.04
N ASP A 149 -9.59 -14.93 -14.18
CA ASP A 149 -10.30 -15.92 -14.99
C ASP A 149 -9.46 -17.21 -14.96
N GLY A 150 -9.92 -18.19 -14.17
CA GLY A 150 -9.07 -19.31 -13.76
C GLY A 150 -7.85 -18.85 -12.96
N SER A 151 -6.64 -19.13 -13.45
CA SER A 151 -5.37 -18.76 -12.80
C SER A 151 -4.77 -17.44 -13.28
N GLU A 152 -5.21 -16.95 -14.43
CA GLU A 152 -4.62 -15.80 -15.12
C GLU A 152 -5.40 -14.50 -14.86
N PRO A 153 -4.71 -13.37 -14.70
CA PRO A 153 -5.37 -12.09 -14.58
C PRO A 153 -5.86 -11.60 -15.94
N VAL A 154 -7.14 -11.23 -16.03
CA VAL A 154 -7.74 -10.58 -17.20
C VAL A 154 -8.25 -9.20 -16.83
N MET A 155 -8.05 -8.22 -17.71
CA MET A 155 -8.58 -6.88 -17.53
C MET A 155 -10.05 -6.85 -17.94
N VAL A 156 -10.95 -6.44 -17.06
CA VAL A 156 -12.38 -6.26 -17.36
C VAL A 156 -12.79 -4.82 -17.12
N ARG A 157 -13.84 -4.35 -17.78
CA ARG A 157 -14.36 -2.99 -17.52
C ARG A 157 -14.86 -2.91 -16.07
N CYS A 158 -14.75 -1.72 -15.47
CA CYS A 158 -15.34 -1.49 -14.16
C CYS A 158 -16.88 -1.54 -14.27
N ASP A 159 -17.52 -2.13 -13.26
CA ASP A 159 -18.98 -2.13 -13.15
C ASP A 159 -19.50 -0.77 -12.68
N GLN A 160 -20.79 -0.52 -12.92
CA GLN A 160 -21.43 0.68 -12.41
C GLN A 160 -21.44 0.65 -10.87
N PRO A 161 -20.93 1.70 -10.20
CA PRO A 161 -20.94 1.75 -8.76
C PRO A 161 -22.32 2.09 -8.23
N ARG A 162 -22.58 1.69 -7.00
CA ARG A 162 -23.67 2.23 -6.18
C ARG A 162 -23.19 3.52 -5.50
N GLY A 163 -24.02 4.57 -5.52
CA GLY A 163 -23.78 5.74 -4.69
C GLY A 163 -23.96 5.41 -3.21
N LEU A 164 -23.01 5.80 -2.36
CA LEU A 164 -23.15 5.72 -0.92
C LEU A 164 -24.24 6.70 -0.45
N ALA A 165 -25.11 6.22 0.45
CA ALA A 165 -25.95 7.08 1.26
C ALA A 165 -25.09 7.81 2.31
N THR A 166 -25.59 8.95 2.81
CA THR A 166 -24.86 9.79 3.77
C THR A 166 -24.48 9.02 5.03
N GLU A 167 -25.36 8.14 5.51
CA GLU A 167 -25.18 7.35 6.72
C GLU A 167 -24.09 6.29 6.54
N GLU A 168 -23.93 5.75 5.32
CA GLU A 168 -22.95 4.71 5.01
C GLU A 168 -21.50 5.23 5.01
N VAL A 169 -21.30 6.54 4.86
CA VAL A 169 -19.95 7.15 4.95
C VAL A 169 -19.30 6.86 6.30
N ARG A 170 -20.09 6.79 7.38
CA ARG A 170 -19.57 6.45 8.72
C ARG A 170 -19.05 5.02 8.78
N LEU A 171 -19.63 4.10 8.01
CA LEU A 171 -19.15 2.72 7.90
C LEU A 171 -17.79 2.67 7.20
N ILE A 172 -17.58 3.48 6.15
CA ILE A 172 -16.28 3.59 5.48
C ILE A 172 -15.21 4.14 6.45
N VAL A 173 -15.54 5.16 7.24
CA VAL A 173 -14.62 5.67 8.28
C VAL A 173 -14.28 4.59 9.30
N ALA A 174 -15.28 3.79 9.73
CA ALA A 174 -15.07 2.68 10.64
C ALA A 174 -14.16 1.59 10.04
N ASP A 175 -14.31 1.27 8.75
CA ASP A 175 -13.44 0.33 8.03
C ASP A 175 -11.97 0.80 8.06
N PHE A 176 -11.71 2.07 7.74
CA PHE A 176 -10.36 2.64 7.80
C PHE A 176 -9.79 2.63 9.22
N ALA A 177 -10.59 2.99 10.23
CA ALA A 177 -10.16 2.96 11.62
C ALA A 177 -9.80 1.54 12.08
N GLN A 178 -10.65 0.56 11.78
CA GLN A 178 -10.40 -0.84 12.11
C GLN A 178 -9.18 -1.39 11.37
N ALA A 179 -9.00 -1.03 10.10
CA ALA A 179 -7.82 -1.39 9.31
C ALA A 179 -6.54 -0.81 9.90
N ALA A 180 -6.55 0.44 10.38
CA ALA A 180 -5.43 1.04 11.09
C ALA A 180 -5.11 0.28 12.39
N CYS A 181 -6.12 -0.06 13.21
CA CYS A 181 -5.93 -0.90 14.41
C CYS A 181 -5.33 -2.27 14.05
N ASN A 182 -5.81 -2.90 12.99
CA ASN A 182 -5.31 -4.18 12.49
C ASN A 182 -3.86 -4.07 11.98
N ALA A 183 -3.49 -2.96 11.33
CA ALA A 183 -2.12 -2.69 10.92
C ALA A 183 -1.17 -2.56 12.12
N MET A 184 -1.58 -1.82 13.15
CA MET A 184 -0.81 -1.74 14.40
C MET A 184 -0.68 -3.11 15.08
N ALA A 185 -1.76 -3.90 15.12
CA ALA A 185 -1.73 -5.26 15.64
C ALA A 185 -0.85 -6.23 14.81
N ALA A 186 -0.68 -5.95 13.52
CA ALA A 186 0.26 -6.64 12.64
C ALA A 186 1.71 -6.14 12.83
N GLY A 187 1.95 -5.09 13.62
CA GLY A 187 3.28 -4.58 13.91
C GLY A 187 3.85 -3.68 12.82
N PHE A 188 3.01 -2.98 12.05
CA PHE A 188 3.50 -1.90 11.20
C PHE A 188 3.98 -0.72 12.04
N ASP A 189 4.93 0.04 11.49
CA ASP A 189 5.47 1.24 12.12
C ASP A 189 4.52 2.45 11.96
N GLY A 190 3.54 2.34 11.07
CA GLY A 190 2.54 3.36 10.81
C GLY A 190 1.66 3.00 9.62
N VAL A 191 0.81 3.95 9.21
CA VAL A 191 -0.09 3.80 8.07
C VAL A 191 0.00 5.00 7.14
N GLU A 192 -0.23 4.75 5.85
CA GLU A 192 -0.48 5.77 4.82
C GLU A 192 -1.95 5.64 4.38
N ILE A 193 -2.65 6.77 4.21
CA ILE A 193 -4.03 6.85 3.69
C ILE A 193 -3.97 7.34 2.25
#